data_AF-A0A9D6BMG9-F1
#
_entry.id   AF-A0A9D6BMG9-F1
#
_cell.length_a   1.000
_cell.length_b   1.000
_cell.length_c   1.000
_cell.angle_alpha   90.00
_cell.angle_beta   90.00
_cell.angle_gamma   90.00
#
_symmetry.space_group_name_H-M   'P 1'
#
loop_
_entity.id
_entity.type
_entity.pdbx_description
1 polymer ?
#
loop_
_entity_poly.entity_id
_entity_poly.type
_entity_poly.pdbx_seq_one_letter_code
_entity_poly.pdbx_strand_id
1 'polypeptide(L)'
;MKDLVRSNWHHAVLVCRKCTKKLDGGFGPDGKERLGKALRKHLALAKGRKAAAGIIEVNCLGICPKGAVTVVNGADSREWLLVRPGADLDALADTLGLDVKEHR
;
A
#
# COMPACT_ATOMS: atom_id res chain seq x y z
N MET A 1 18.98 23.15 -13.36
CA MET A 1 18.41 22.00 -12.60
C MET A 1 16.92 22.24 -12.47
N LYS A 2 16.06 21.21 -12.49
CA LYS A 2 14.63 21.41 -12.21
C LYS A 2 14.42 21.24 -10.71
N ASP A 3 13.87 22.25 -10.06
CA ASP A 3 13.60 22.20 -8.61
C ASP A 3 12.36 21.36 -8.29
N LEU A 4 11.53 21.09 -9.31
CA LEU A 4 10.27 20.36 -9.18
C LEU A 4 10.11 19.30 -10.27
N VAL A 5 9.66 18.10 -9.86
CA VAL A 5 9.31 16.99 -10.76
C VAL A 5 7.87 16.58 -10.47
N ARG A 6 7.01 16.59 -11.49
CA ARG A 6 5.62 16.17 -11.37
C ARG A 6 5.48 14.65 -11.23
N SER A 7 4.61 14.25 -10.31
CA SER A 7 4.17 12.87 -10.11
C SER A 7 2.69 12.73 -10.47
N ASN A 8 2.29 11.52 -10.86
CA ASN A 8 0.90 11.13 -11.07
C ASN A 8 0.28 10.54 -9.79
N TRP A 9 0.98 10.59 -8.65
CA TRP A 9 0.48 10.04 -7.40
C TRP A 9 -0.70 10.87 -6.88
N HIS A 10 -1.85 10.24 -6.73
CA HIS A 10 -2.99 10.79 -6.00
C HIS A 10 -2.79 10.61 -4.49
N HIS A 11 -2.30 9.44 -4.08
CA HIS A 11 -2.03 9.11 -2.69
C HIS A 11 -0.66 8.44 -2.52
N ALA A 12 -0.06 8.65 -1.34
CA ALA A 12 1.11 7.94 -0.88
C ALA A 12 0.73 7.04 0.29
N VAL A 13 0.87 5.73 0.13
CA VAL A 13 0.54 4.72 1.13
C VAL A 13 1.82 4.15 1.71
N LEU A 14 1.95 4.26 3.02
CA LEU A 14 3.08 3.75 3.79
C LEU A 14 2.75 2.34 4.28
N VAL A 15 3.63 1.38 4.00
CA VAL A 15 3.48 -0.02 4.38
C VAL A 15 4.61 -0.42 5.30
N CYS A 16 4.29 -0.90 6.51
CA CYS A 16 5.32 -1.29 7.47
C CYS A 16 6.11 -2.53 7.00
N ARG A 17 7.37 -2.33 6.59
CA ARG A 17 8.25 -3.39 6.07
C ARG A 17 8.50 -4.51 7.08
N LYS A 18 8.60 -4.17 8.37
CA LYS A 18 8.85 -5.16 9.43
C LYS A 18 7.67 -6.11 9.59
N CYS A 19 6.44 -5.61 9.54
CA CYS A 19 5.23 -6.44 9.59
C CYS A 19 5.14 -7.36 8.38
N THR A 20 5.34 -6.82 7.18
CA THR A 20 5.35 -7.57 5.93
C THR A 20 6.37 -8.71 5.96
N LYS A 21 7.59 -8.46 6.46
CA LYS A 21 8.62 -9.51 6.63
C LYS A 21 8.23 -10.58 7.64
N LYS A 22 7.56 -10.20 8.74
CA LYS A 22 7.15 -11.15 9.79
C LYS A 22 5.99 -12.05 9.37
N LEU A 23 5.07 -11.53 8.55
CA LEU A 23 3.98 -12.32 8.00
C LEU A 23 4.42 -13.20 6.83
N ASP A 24 5.40 -12.72 6.06
CA ASP A 24 5.99 -13.38 4.90
C ASP A 24 5.00 -13.87 3.82
N GLY A 25 3.88 -13.16 3.66
CA GLY A 25 2.87 -13.48 2.66
C GLY A 25 1.48 -13.14 3.17
N GLY A 26 0.48 -13.82 2.62
CA GLY A 26 -0.92 -13.69 2.98
C GLY A 26 -1.76 -12.88 2.00
N PHE A 27 -1.20 -12.41 0.88
CA PHE A 27 -1.90 -11.52 -0.04
C PHE A 27 -1.77 -11.97 -1.49
N GLY A 28 -2.66 -11.44 -2.34
CA GLY A 28 -2.75 -11.80 -3.75
C GLY A 28 -3.47 -13.14 -3.99
N PRO A 29 -3.63 -13.57 -5.26
CA PRO A 29 -4.48 -14.70 -5.64
C PRO A 29 -4.12 -16.01 -4.94
N ASP A 30 -2.82 -16.28 -4.76
CA ASP A 30 -2.32 -17.51 -4.13
C ASP A 30 -1.98 -17.33 -2.65
N GLY A 31 -2.22 -16.15 -2.08
CA GLY A 31 -1.88 -15.83 -0.69
C GLY A 31 -0.38 -15.83 -0.38
N LYS A 32 0.50 -15.84 -1.38
CA LYS A 32 1.97 -15.89 -1.20
C LYS A 32 2.65 -14.53 -1.35
N GLU A 33 1.91 -13.51 -1.80
CA GLU A 33 2.50 -12.20 -2.05
C GLU A 33 2.55 -11.37 -0.76
N ARG A 34 3.57 -10.52 -0.66
CA ARG A 34 3.63 -9.45 0.35
C ARG A 34 2.65 -8.34 -0.03
N LEU A 35 2.02 -7.72 0.96
CA LEU A 35 0.94 -6.74 0.75
C LEU A 35 1.29 -5.67 -0.30
N GLY A 36 2.44 -5.01 -0.17
CA GLY A 36 2.82 -3.96 -1.12
C GLY A 36 3.02 -4.47 -2.55
N LYS A 37 3.46 -5.71 -2.74
CA LYS A 37 3.56 -6.33 -4.08
C LYS A 37 2.18 -6.66 -4.62
N ALA A 38 1.35 -7.28 -3.78
CA ALA A 38 -0.01 -7.67 -4.11
C ALA A 38 -0.85 -6.45 -4.56
N LEU A 39 -0.84 -5.36 -3.79
CA LEU A 39 -1.56 -4.12 -4.14
C LEU A 39 -1.07 -3.49 -5.45
N ARG A 40 0.25 -3.41 -5.68
CA ARG A 40 0.79 -2.86 -6.94
C ARG A 40 0.34 -3.66 -8.16
N LYS A 41 0.31 -5.00 -8.03
CA LYS A 41 -0.12 -5.90 -9.10
C LYS A 41 -1.63 -5.83 -9.31
N HIS A 42 -2.40 -5.84 -8.22
CA HIS A 42 -3.86 -5.71 -8.22
C HIS A 42 -4.32 -4.45 -8.94
N LEU A 43 -3.71 -3.31 -8.62
CA LEU A 43 -4.02 -2.00 -9.19
C LEU A 43 -3.32 -1.71 -10.53
N ALA A 44 -2.57 -2.68 -11.08
CA ALA A 44 -1.78 -2.52 -12.30
C ALA A 44 -0.91 -1.24 -12.33
N LEU A 45 -0.31 -0.87 -11.20
CA LEU A 45 0.40 0.40 -11.06
C LEU A 45 1.67 0.45 -11.92
N ALA A 46 1.87 1.57 -12.61
CA ALA A 46 3.15 1.89 -13.22
C ALA A 46 4.25 2.08 -12.15
N LYS A 47 5.51 2.29 -12.59
CA LYS A 47 6.65 2.45 -11.68
C LYS A 47 6.91 3.93 -11.35
N GLY A 48 7.36 4.19 -10.12
CA GLY A 48 7.82 5.51 -9.67
C GLY A 48 6.77 6.60 -9.85
N ARG A 49 7.21 7.81 -10.20
CA ARG A 49 6.35 9.00 -10.36
C ARG A 49 5.24 8.88 -11.41
N LYS A 50 5.31 7.87 -12.28
CA LYS A 50 4.29 7.65 -13.33
C LYS A 50 3.09 6.82 -12.82
N ALA A 51 3.22 6.16 -11.66
CA ALA A 51 2.14 5.42 -11.03
C ALA A 51 1.01 6.36 -10.60
N ALA A 52 -0.22 5.87 -10.50
CA ALA A 52 -1.33 6.61 -9.90
C ALA A 52 -1.21 6.71 -8.36
N ALA A 53 -0.44 5.81 -7.74
CA ALA A 53 -0.23 5.81 -6.30
C ALA A 53 1.20 5.42 -5.91
N GLY A 54 1.66 5.98 -4.80
CA GLY A 54 2.94 5.65 -4.18
C GLY A 54 2.78 4.64 -3.06
N ILE A 55 2.95 3.35 -3.35
CA ILE A 55 3.01 2.32 -2.30
C ILE A 55 4.47 2.22 -1.85
N ILE A 56 4.76 2.63 -0.61
CA ILE A 56 6.12 2.80 -0.09
C ILE A 56 6.31 1.95 1.16
N GLU A 57 7.32 1.08 1.13
CA GLU A 57 7.72 0.35 2.33
C GLU A 57 8.54 1.25 3.25
N VAL A 58 8.08 1.39 4.49
CA VAL A 58 8.74 2.18 5.54
C VAL A 58 9.25 1.29 6.66
N ASN A 59 10.09 1.86 7.53
CA ASN A 59 10.54 1.19 8.74
C ASN A 59 9.38 0.88 9.71
N CYS A 60 9.70 0.17 10.78
CA CYS A 60 8.72 -0.25 11.78
C CYS A 60 7.99 0.97 12.39
N LEU A 61 6.66 0.93 12.37
CA LEU A 61 5.80 1.96 12.95
C LEU A 61 5.44 1.74 14.43
N GLY A 62 5.86 0.62 15.03
CA GLY A 62 5.82 0.40 16.47
C GLY A 62 4.51 -0.10 17.08
N ILE A 63 3.41 -0.14 16.32
CA ILE A 63 2.06 -0.38 16.89
C ILE A 63 1.46 -1.76 16.61
N CYS A 64 2.09 -2.61 15.79
CA CYS A 64 1.40 -3.81 15.28
C CYS A 64 1.20 -4.88 16.38
N PRO A 65 0.01 -5.51 16.48
CA PRO A 65 -0.27 -6.56 17.46
C PRO A 65 0.31 -7.96 17.10
N LYS A 66 1.18 -8.06 16.08
CA LYS A 66 1.52 -9.30 15.34
C LYS A 66 0.35 -9.79 14.47
N GLY A 67 0.62 -10.57 13.43
CA GLY A 67 -0.42 -11.12 12.55
C GLY A 67 -1.05 -10.15 11.54
N ALA A 68 -0.59 -8.89 11.47
CA ALA A 68 -1.11 -7.89 10.54
C ALA A 68 0.00 -6.95 10.02
N VAL A 69 -0.20 -6.35 8.86
CA VAL A 69 0.61 -5.27 8.29
C VAL A 69 -0.03 -3.93 8.64
N THR A 70 0.71 -3.04 9.30
CA THR A 70 0.30 -1.66 9.49
C THR A 70 0.44 -0.88 8.18
N VAL A 71 -0.63 -0.20 7.79
CA VAL A 71 -0.71 0.63 6.58
C VAL A 71 -1.26 2.00 6.92
N VAL A 72 -0.72 3.04 6.30
CA VAL A 72 -1.14 4.44 6.50
C VAL A 72 -1.32 5.12 5.16
N ASN A 73 -2.46 5.76 4.92
CA ASN A 73 -2.61 6.72 3.84
C ASN A 73 -2.01 8.06 4.31
N GLY A 74 -1.01 8.59 3.60
CA GLY A 74 -0.39 9.86 3.96
C GLY A 74 -1.37 11.05 3.93
N ALA A 75 -2.41 10.97 3.09
CA ALA A 75 -3.45 12.00 3.00
C ALA A 75 -4.47 11.92 4.16
N ASP A 76 -4.62 10.75 4.78
CA ASP A 76 -5.50 10.52 5.93
C ASP A 76 -4.76 9.71 7.00
N SER A 77 -3.84 10.40 7.68
CA SER A 77 -2.84 9.78 8.57
C SER A 77 -3.28 9.67 10.03
N ARG A 78 -4.51 10.08 10.34
CA ARG A 78 -5.04 10.03 11.71
C ARG A 78 -5.49 8.63 12.10
N GLU A 79 -5.86 7.81 11.13
CA GLU A 79 -6.28 6.42 11.32
C GLU A 79 -5.37 5.46 10.56
N TRP A 80 -4.92 4.42 11.25
CA TRP A 80 -3.94 3.47 10.69
C TRP A 80 -4.57 2.09 10.60
N LEU A 81 -4.43 1.47 9.44
CA LEU A 81 -5.06 0.19 9.16
C LEU A 81 -4.15 -0.97 9.58
N LEU A 82 -4.77 -2.01 10.17
CA LEU A 82 -4.14 -3.28 10.44
C LEU A 82 -4.66 -4.32 9.45
N VAL A 83 -3.89 -4.57 8.39
CA VAL A 83 -4.30 -5.46 7.30
C VAL A 83 -3.84 -6.89 7.59
N ARG A 84 -4.78 -7.82 7.71
CA ARG A 84 -4.52 -9.24 7.96
C ARG A 84 -4.35 -10.02 6.65
N PRO A 85 -3.66 -11.18 6.68
CA PRO A 85 -3.67 -12.13 5.56
C PRO A 85 -5.11 -12.45 5.10
N GLY A 86 -5.29 -12.60 3.79
CA GLY A 86 -6.60 -12.86 3.17
C GLY A 86 -7.49 -11.62 3.04
N ALA A 87 -7.00 -10.42 3.38
CA ALA A 87 -7.73 -9.19 3.13
C ALA A 87 -8.08 -9.02 1.64
N ASP A 88 -9.31 -8.62 1.38
CA ASP A 88 -9.78 -8.23 0.05
C ASP A 88 -9.01 -7.00 -0.42
N LEU A 89 -8.33 -7.13 -1.57
CA LEU A 89 -7.49 -6.07 -2.12
C LEU A 89 -8.31 -4.97 -2.80
N ASP A 90 -9.52 -5.26 -3.28
CA ASP A 90 -10.43 -4.25 -3.82
C ASP A 90 -10.93 -3.36 -2.67
N ALA A 91 -11.53 -3.96 -1.65
CA ALA A 91 -12.01 -3.21 -0.48
C ALA A 91 -10.89 -2.42 0.24
N LEU A 92 -9.68 -3.00 0.31
CA LEU A 92 -8.52 -2.31 0.87
C LEU A 92 -8.07 -1.13 0.01
N ALA A 93 -8.09 -1.28 -1.32
CA ALA A 93 -7.76 -0.18 -2.22
C ALA A 93 -8.75 0.98 -2.07
N ASP A 94 -10.05 0.68 -2.00
CA ASP A 94 -11.11 1.67 -1.79
C ASP A 94 -10.90 2.42 -0.46
N THR A 95 -10.66 1.68 0.62
CA THR A 95 -10.39 2.26 1.96
C THR A 95 -9.16 3.18 1.94
N LEU A 96 -8.16 2.85 1.12
CA LEU A 96 -6.93 3.64 1.00
C LEU A 96 -7.04 4.78 -0.04
N GLY A 97 -8.19 4.96 -0.69
CA GLY A 97 -8.38 5.93 -1.77
C GLY A 97 -7.54 5.62 -3.01
N LEU A 98 -7.29 4.34 -3.29
CA LEU A 98 -6.44 3.90 -4.40
C LEU A 98 -7.22 3.43 -5.62
N ASP A 99 -8.55 3.51 -5.63
CA ASP A 99 -9.32 3.12 -6.81
C ASP A 99 -8.95 4.02 -8.00
N VAL A 100 -8.31 3.40 -8.97
CA VAL A 100 -7.78 4.03 -10.19
C VAL A 100 -8.85 4.19 -11.26
N LYS A 101 -10.07 3.65 -11.05
CA LYS A 101 -11.14 3.63 -12.06
C LYS A 101 -11.71 5.02 -12.36
N GLU A 102 -11.65 5.98 -11.45
CA GLU A 102 -12.20 7.33 -11.66
C GLU A 102 -11.29 8.30 -12.41
N HIS A 103 -10.06 7.90 -12.79
CA HIS A 103 -9.07 8.84 -13.34
C HIS A 103 -8.51 8.47 -14.71
N ARG A 104 -9.23 7.63 -15.49
CA ARG A 104 -8.86 7.29 -16.87
C ARG A 104 -9.63 8.09 -17.91
#